data_AF-A0A7X5XAH9-F1
#
_entry.id   AF-A0A7X5XAH9-F1
#
_cell.length_a   1.000
_cell.length_b   1.000
_cell.length_c   1.000
_cell.angle_alpha   90.00
_cell.angle_beta   90.00
_cell.angle_gamma   90.00
#
_symmetry.space_group_name_H-M   'P 1'
#
loop_
_entity.id
_entity.type
_entity.pdbx_description
1 polymer ?
#
loop_
_entity_poly.entity_id
_entity_poly.type
_entity_poly.pdbx_seq_one_letter_code
_entity_poly.pdbx_strand_id
1 'polypeptide(L)'
;MSRKQLTLATSIVVTATLAVTAGCGSDGGGSSATDGKGGAAIGKGMAQLPVEPTQAPTEDPTDDPYDNPYDEPSDSPTGGSGLVTPDAKMGTCGWGSDGKPYANVKIANSGSSTAYYSLLVGFVDSSEKAVTTGVESDAPVAGGAEKTIKVTGLKADSSHTAKKCRLSLATKSDSKD
;
A
#
# COMPACT_ATOMS: atom_id res chain seq x y z
N MET A 1 -43.29 -39.92 -18.45
CA MET A 1 -43.97 -38.79 -19.11
C MET A 1 -42.94 -37.73 -19.47
N SER A 2 -43.21 -37.03 -20.57
CA SER A 2 -42.27 -36.25 -21.36
C SER A 2 -41.94 -34.87 -20.78
N ARG A 3 -40.66 -34.48 -20.94
CA ARG A 3 -40.05 -33.14 -21.08
C ARG A 3 -40.69 -31.92 -20.41
N LYS A 4 -39.85 -31.17 -19.70
CA LYS A 4 -39.49 -29.78 -20.07
C LYS A 4 -38.25 -29.30 -19.32
N GLN A 5 -37.12 -29.27 -20.03
CA GLN A 5 -36.02 -28.35 -19.72
C GLN A 5 -36.54 -26.92 -19.89
N LEU A 6 -36.32 -26.07 -18.90
CA LEU A 6 -36.42 -24.62 -19.03
C LEU A 6 -35.02 -24.06 -18.88
N THR A 7 -34.38 -23.87 -20.03
CA THR A 7 -33.13 -23.11 -20.16
C THR A 7 -33.49 -21.64 -20.17
N LEU A 8 -33.34 -20.95 -19.03
CA LEU A 8 -33.37 -19.49 -19.00
C LEU A 8 -31.96 -18.97 -19.27
N ALA A 9 -31.72 -18.65 -20.54
CA ALA A 9 -30.62 -17.79 -20.95
C ALA A 9 -31.04 -16.33 -20.72
N THR A 10 -30.37 -15.65 -19.79
CA THR A 10 -30.38 -14.18 -19.72
C THR A 10 -28.95 -13.71 -19.52
N SER A 11 -28.29 -13.51 -20.65
CA SER A 11 -27.04 -12.81 -20.79
C SER A 11 -27.26 -11.32 -20.50
N ILE A 12 -26.70 -10.83 -19.40
CA ILE A 12 -26.55 -9.40 -19.14
C ILE A 12 -25.08 -9.07 -19.40
N VAL A 13 -24.83 -8.44 -20.54
CA VAL A 13 -23.54 -7.83 -20.87
C VAL A 13 -23.59 -6.40 -20.35
N VAL A 14 -22.88 -6.12 -19.25
CA VAL A 14 -22.57 -4.74 -18.83
C VAL A 14 -21.16 -4.43 -19.27
N THR A 15 -21.02 -3.78 -20.42
CA THR A 15 -19.78 -3.13 -20.84
C THR A 15 -19.71 -1.75 -20.20
N ALA A 16 -18.92 -1.62 -19.14
CA ALA A 16 -18.50 -0.33 -18.61
C ALA A 16 -17.05 -0.06 -19.05
N THR A 17 -16.88 0.65 -20.15
CA THR A 17 -15.59 1.24 -20.55
C THR A 17 -15.34 2.48 -19.71
N LEU A 18 -14.37 2.41 -18.79
CA LEU A 18 -13.76 3.58 -18.15
C LEU A 18 -12.36 3.75 -18.73
N ALA A 19 -12.23 4.75 -19.61
CA ALA A 19 -10.94 5.25 -20.08
C ALA A 19 -10.76 6.66 -19.51
N VAL A 20 -9.86 6.82 -18.55
CA VAL A 20 -9.32 8.13 -18.17
C VAL A 20 -7.80 7.98 -18.07
N THR A 21 -7.14 8.35 -19.16
CA THR A 21 -5.69 8.56 -19.24
C THR A 21 -5.38 9.94 -18.67
N ALA A 22 -4.91 9.98 -17.42
CA ALA A 22 -4.18 11.15 -16.92
C ALA A 22 -2.68 10.79 -16.97
N GLY A 23 -2.02 11.20 -18.07
CA GLY A 23 -0.58 11.20 -18.17
C GLY A 23 -0.01 12.30 -17.27
N CYS A 24 0.80 11.91 -16.28
CA CYS A 24 1.64 12.86 -15.56
C CYS A 24 2.97 12.95 -16.31
N GLY A 25 3.23 14.13 -16.87
CA GLY A 25 4.36 14.44 -17.71
C GLY A 25 5.70 14.23 -17.03
N SER A 26 6.65 13.75 -17.82
CA SER A 26 8.08 13.85 -17.55
C SER A 26 8.56 15.19 -18.09
N ASP A 27 8.93 16.12 -17.22
CA ASP A 27 9.73 17.27 -17.60
C ASP A 27 11.15 17.05 -17.08
N GLY A 28 12.01 16.62 -18.00
CA GLY A 28 13.45 16.75 -17.87
C GLY A 28 13.86 18.20 -18.13
N GLY A 29 14.69 18.75 -17.25
CA GLY A 29 15.36 20.03 -17.45
C GLY A 29 16.68 20.00 -16.70
N GLY A 30 17.79 19.85 -17.42
CA GLY A 30 19.13 19.77 -16.87
C GLY A 30 19.87 21.11 -16.84
N SER A 31 20.88 21.12 -15.96
CA SER A 31 22.17 21.85 -16.04
C SER A 31 22.12 23.38 -15.86
N SER A 32 23.14 24.09 -15.35
CA SER A 32 24.57 23.82 -15.17
C SER A 32 25.17 24.72 -14.08
N ALA A 33 26.34 24.31 -13.60
CA ALA A 33 27.25 24.99 -12.70
C ALA A 33 27.41 26.50 -12.90
N THR A 34 27.51 27.25 -11.80
CA THR A 34 28.18 28.55 -11.77
C THR A 34 29.41 28.45 -10.88
N ASP A 35 30.58 28.49 -11.51
CA ASP A 35 31.88 28.69 -10.92
C ASP A 35 31.97 30.08 -10.29
N GLY A 36 32.10 30.15 -8.96
CA GLY A 36 32.41 31.39 -8.24
C GLY A 36 33.87 31.43 -7.82
N LYS A 37 34.80 31.73 -8.74
CA LYS A 37 36.18 32.08 -8.40
C LYS A 37 36.35 33.59 -8.21
N GLY A 38 36.71 33.97 -6.99
CA GLY A 38 37.82 34.89 -6.73
C GLY A 38 37.55 36.40 -6.72
N GLY A 39 38.12 37.07 -5.71
CA GLY A 39 38.69 38.40 -5.88
C GLY A 39 38.28 39.44 -4.84
N ALA A 40 39.17 39.67 -3.89
CA ALA A 40 39.15 40.78 -2.93
C ALA A 40 39.31 42.16 -3.61
N ALA A 41 38.81 43.23 -2.97
CA ALA A 41 39.64 44.29 -2.36
C ALA A 41 38.90 45.65 -2.22
N ILE A 42 38.81 46.09 -0.96
CA ILE A 42 39.15 47.41 -0.39
C ILE A 42 38.99 48.68 -1.27
N GLY A 43 38.21 49.65 -0.79
CA GLY A 43 38.24 51.03 -1.29
C GLY A 43 37.60 52.02 -0.31
N LYS A 44 38.43 52.72 0.47
CA LYS A 44 38.05 53.76 1.45
C LYS A 44 37.50 55.02 0.79
N GLY A 45 36.62 55.77 1.47
CA GLY A 45 36.49 57.22 1.20
C GLY A 45 35.21 57.92 1.64
N MET A 46 35.18 58.39 2.89
CA MET A 46 34.63 59.66 3.41
C MET A 46 33.27 60.24 2.93
N ALA A 47 32.32 60.41 3.87
CA ALA A 47 31.74 61.71 4.26
C ALA A 47 30.85 61.55 5.52
N GLN A 48 31.14 62.33 6.57
CA GLN A 48 30.41 62.43 7.84
C GLN A 48 29.28 63.47 7.74
N LEU A 49 28.13 63.19 8.35
CA LEU A 49 27.26 64.21 8.96
C LEU A 49 26.75 63.70 10.33
N PRO A 50 26.80 64.53 11.40
CA PRO A 50 26.54 64.09 12.77
C PRO A 50 25.10 64.42 13.22
N VAL A 51 24.44 63.49 13.91
CA VAL A 51 23.36 63.80 14.87
C VAL A 51 23.36 62.74 15.99
N GLU A 52 23.47 63.19 17.24
CA GLU A 52 23.18 62.43 18.46
C GLU A 52 22.42 63.40 19.40
N PRO A 53 21.70 62.95 20.44
CA PRO A 53 21.03 61.67 20.69
C PRO A 53 19.54 61.87 21.08
N THR A 54 18.71 60.82 21.09
CA THR A 54 17.50 60.77 21.93
C THR A 54 17.29 59.34 22.42
N GLN A 55 17.35 59.17 23.75
CA GLN A 55 17.14 57.91 24.46
C GLN A 55 15.65 57.57 24.63
N ALA A 56 15.31 56.28 24.55
CA ALA A 56 14.49 55.50 25.52
C ALA A 56 13.95 54.21 24.86
N PRO A 57 13.50 53.18 25.61
CA PRO A 57 14.12 52.50 26.74
C PRO A 57 14.37 51.00 26.43
N THR A 58 15.23 50.36 27.22
CA THR A 58 15.39 48.90 27.30
C THR A 58 14.15 48.29 27.95
N GLU A 59 13.46 47.37 27.27
CA GLU A 59 12.52 46.44 27.89
C GLU A 59 12.90 45.01 27.46
N ASP A 60 13.01 44.16 28.48
CA ASP A 60 13.47 42.77 28.52
C ASP A 60 12.57 41.84 27.66
N PRO A 61 13.11 40.81 26.97
CA PRO A 61 12.27 39.83 26.27
C PRO A 61 11.49 38.99 27.30
N THR A 62 10.22 39.36 27.48
CA THR A 62 9.22 38.59 28.22
C THR A 62 9.21 37.14 27.73
N ASP A 63 9.33 36.22 28.69
CA ASP A 63 9.10 34.77 28.61
C ASP A 63 8.07 34.39 27.54
N ASP A 64 8.53 33.64 26.54
CA ASP A 64 7.66 32.92 25.62
C ASP A 64 7.13 31.68 26.37
N PRO A 65 5.83 31.59 26.70
CA PRO A 65 5.28 30.34 27.18
C PRO A 65 5.21 29.40 25.96
N TYR A 66 6.25 28.59 25.80
CA TYR A 66 6.22 27.36 25.01
C TYR A 66 5.19 26.40 25.61
N ASP A 67 3.91 26.72 25.46
CA ASP A 67 2.81 25.77 25.54
C ASP A 67 2.83 24.99 24.23
N ASN A 68 3.59 23.90 24.19
CA ASN A 68 3.53 22.93 23.10
C ASN A 68 2.22 22.14 23.28
N PRO A 69 1.16 22.34 22.47
CA PRO A 69 -0.05 21.55 22.56
C PRO A 69 0.06 20.30 21.69
N TYR A 70 1.27 19.79 21.49
CA TYR A 70 1.51 18.54 20.77
C TYR A 70 1.39 17.36 21.75
N ASP A 71 0.19 17.15 22.27
CA ASP A 71 -0.25 15.79 22.55
C ASP A 71 -0.33 15.08 21.20
N GLU A 72 0.77 14.45 20.79
CA GLU A 72 0.76 13.53 19.67
C GLU A 72 -0.33 12.48 19.95
N PRO A 73 -1.35 12.32 19.08
CA PRO A 73 -2.28 11.23 19.26
C PRO A 73 -1.46 9.94 19.27
N SER A 74 -1.49 9.25 20.41
CA SER A 74 -1.02 7.88 20.54
C SER A 74 -1.97 6.98 19.76
N ASP A 75 -1.96 7.10 18.43
CA ASP A 75 -2.35 6.04 17.52
C ASP A 75 -1.24 4.99 17.55
N SER A 76 -1.08 4.34 18.71
CA SER A 76 -0.52 3.00 18.70
C SER A 76 -1.53 2.19 17.90
N PRO A 77 -1.24 1.77 16.65
CA PRO A 77 -2.14 0.85 15.98
C PRO A 77 -2.30 -0.32 16.94
N THR A 78 -3.54 -0.65 17.30
CA THR A 78 -3.89 -1.87 18.02
C THR A 78 -3.73 -3.04 17.04
N GLY A 79 -2.53 -3.13 16.45
CA GLY A 79 -2.13 -4.05 15.41
C GLY A 79 -2.35 -5.45 15.92
N GLY A 80 -3.53 -5.97 15.57
CA GLY A 80 -3.97 -7.31 15.88
C GLY A 80 -2.91 -8.32 15.46
N SER A 81 -2.92 -9.43 16.18
CA SER A 81 -2.02 -10.57 16.06
C SER A 81 -1.59 -10.91 14.63
N GLY A 82 -0.42 -10.44 14.21
CA GLY A 82 0.17 -10.77 12.91
C GLY A 82 -0.68 -10.32 11.71
N LEU A 83 -0.04 -10.02 10.59
CA LEU A 83 -0.77 -9.78 9.34
C LEU A 83 -1.50 -11.05 8.85
N VAL A 84 -1.22 -12.21 9.43
CA VAL A 84 -1.79 -13.52 9.05
C VAL A 84 -2.48 -14.14 10.26
N THR A 85 -3.80 -14.27 10.18
CA THR A 85 -4.63 -14.97 11.17
C THR A 85 -4.18 -16.42 11.37
N PRO A 86 -4.23 -16.98 12.60
CA PRO A 86 -3.89 -18.38 12.87
C PRO A 86 -4.77 -19.39 12.13
N ASP A 87 -5.98 -18.98 11.72
CA ASP A 87 -6.90 -19.79 10.90
C ASP A 87 -6.33 -20.06 9.50
N ALA A 88 -5.40 -19.21 9.01
CA ALA A 88 -4.89 -19.26 7.65
C ALA A 88 -3.53 -19.94 7.56
N LYS A 89 -3.42 -20.91 6.66
CA LYS A 89 -2.17 -21.63 6.37
C LYS A 89 -1.93 -21.67 4.88
N MET A 90 -0.68 -21.41 4.49
CA MET A 90 -0.28 -21.56 3.11
C MET A 90 -0.36 -23.03 2.69
N GLY A 91 -1.06 -23.32 1.61
CA GLY A 91 -1.11 -24.64 1.00
C GLY A 91 -0.20 -24.73 -0.22
N THR A 92 -0.66 -25.44 -1.23
CA THR A 92 0.12 -25.71 -2.45
C THR A 92 0.15 -24.52 -3.39
N CYS A 93 1.21 -24.41 -4.18
CA CYS A 93 1.31 -23.43 -5.26
C CYS A 93 1.52 -24.11 -6.59
N GLY A 94 1.00 -23.49 -7.64
CA GLY A 94 0.98 -24.07 -8.97
C GLY A 94 0.74 -23.02 -10.04
N TRP A 95 0.41 -23.50 -11.22
CA TRP A 95 0.26 -22.69 -12.42
C TRP A 95 -1.13 -22.87 -13.04
N GLY A 96 -1.80 -21.76 -13.32
CA GLY A 96 -2.98 -21.74 -14.15
C GLY A 96 -2.62 -21.93 -15.63
N SER A 97 -3.59 -22.39 -16.42
CA SER A 97 -3.45 -22.50 -17.88
C SER A 97 -3.27 -21.16 -18.58
N ASP A 98 -3.58 -20.06 -17.89
CA ASP A 98 -3.40 -18.67 -18.31
C ASP A 98 -1.99 -18.12 -18.03
N GLY A 99 -1.06 -18.97 -17.58
CA GLY A 99 0.30 -18.58 -17.23
C GLY A 99 0.40 -17.73 -15.97
N LYS A 100 -0.66 -17.67 -15.15
CA LYS A 100 -0.63 -17.02 -13.83
C LYS A 100 -0.28 -18.04 -12.76
N PRO A 101 0.64 -17.74 -11.83
CA PRO A 101 0.82 -18.58 -10.67
C PRO A 101 -0.42 -18.49 -9.78
N TYR A 102 -0.72 -19.56 -9.04
CA TYR A 102 -1.76 -19.54 -8.03
C TYR A 102 -1.29 -20.22 -6.74
N ALA A 103 -1.95 -19.87 -5.64
CA ALA A 103 -1.77 -20.47 -4.34
C ALA A 103 -3.11 -20.95 -3.79
N ASN A 104 -3.11 -22.14 -3.21
CA ASN A 104 -4.22 -22.65 -2.42
C ASN A 104 -3.96 -22.31 -0.96
N VAL A 105 -4.69 -21.36 -0.40
CA VAL A 105 -4.63 -21.01 1.02
C VAL A 105 -5.69 -21.80 1.75
N LYS A 106 -5.29 -22.56 2.78
CA LYS A 106 -6.21 -23.32 3.63
C LYS A 106 -6.65 -22.44 4.79
N ILE A 107 -7.94 -22.27 4.94
CA ILE A 107 -8.55 -21.57 6.06
C ILE A 107 -9.32 -22.58 6.90
N ALA A 108 -9.06 -22.61 8.20
CA ALA A 108 -9.86 -23.33 9.18
C ALA A 108 -10.49 -22.31 10.12
N ASN A 109 -11.78 -22.00 9.93
CA ASN A 109 -12.45 -21.01 10.76
C ASN A 109 -12.77 -21.61 12.14
N SER A 110 -11.98 -21.23 13.14
CA SER A 110 -12.13 -21.66 14.54
C SER A 110 -13.35 -21.07 15.26
N GLY A 111 -14.02 -20.08 14.67
CA GLY A 111 -15.23 -19.45 15.20
C GLY A 111 -16.51 -20.25 14.92
N SER A 112 -17.62 -19.89 15.56
CA SER A 112 -18.93 -20.52 15.36
C SER A 112 -19.78 -19.90 14.25
N SER A 113 -19.46 -18.68 13.84
CA SER A 113 -20.15 -17.92 12.77
C SER A 113 -19.33 -17.91 11.48
N THR A 114 -20.01 -17.62 10.36
CA THR A 114 -19.32 -17.32 9.09
C THR A 114 -18.43 -16.09 9.28
N ALA A 115 -17.17 -16.22 8.85
CA ALA A 115 -16.23 -15.11 8.77
C ALA A 115 -15.78 -14.91 7.32
N TYR A 116 -15.30 -13.71 7.02
CA TYR A 116 -14.82 -13.27 5.72
C TYR A 116 -13.31 -13.09 5.80
N TYR A 117 -12.58 -13.67 4.85
CA TYR A 117 -11.13 -13.64 4.83
C TYR A 117 -10.61 -12.85 3.64
N SER A 118 -9.67 -11.95 3.91
CA SER A 118 -8.96 -11.18 2.89
C SER A 118 -7.49 -11.59 2.90
N LEU A 119 -7.00 -12.04 1.75
CA LEU A 119 -5.73 -12.72 1.56
C LEU A 119 -4.84 -11.94 0.60
N LEU A 120 -3.56 -11.79 0.95
CA LEU A 120 -2.50 -11.34 0.04
C LEU A 120 -1.44 -12.43 -0.04
N VAL A 121 -1.18 -12.90 -1.25
CA VAL A 121 -0.12 -13.88 -1.52
C VAL A 121 0.95 -13.24 -2.39
N GLY A 122 2.21 -13.32 -1.96
CA GLY A 122 3.38 -13.03 -2.79
C GLY A 122 3.85 -14.29 -3.52
N PHE A 123 4.02 -14.20 -4.83
CA PHE A 123 4.67 -15.22 -5.66
C PHE A 123 6.09 -14.76 -5.95
N VAL A 124 7.08 -15.54 -5.51
CA VAL A 124 8.49 -15.15 -5.52
C VAL A 124 9.35 -16.15 -6.27
N ASP A 125 10.48 -15.69 -6.80
CA ASP A 125 11.47 -16.54 -7.46
C ASP A 125 12.28 -17.38 -6.45
N SER A 126 13.27 -18.13 -6.93
CA SER A 126 14.17 -18.93 -6.07
C SER A 126 14.94 -18.10 -5.04
N SER A 127 15.22 -16.84 -5.39
CA SER A 127 15.96 -15.84 -4.59
C SER A 127 15.03 -14.99 -3.72
N GLU A 128 13.75 -15.37 -3.62
CA GLU A 128 12.73 -14.70 -2.82
C GLU A 128 12.36 -13.29 -3.32
N LYS A 129 12.72 -12.96 -4.55
CA LYS A 129 12.28 -11.71 -5.18
C LYS A 129 10.85 -11.83 -5.67
N ALA A 130 10.06 -10.79 -5.43
CA ALA A 130 8.68 -10.75 -5.90
C ALA A 130 8.60 -10.80 -7.42
N VAL A 131 7.82 -11.75 -7.93
CA VAL A 131 7.48 -11.90 -9.34
C VAL A 131 6.10 -11.31 -9.60
N THR A 132 5.12 -11.70 -8.77
CA THR A 132 3.78 -11.12 -8.78
C THR A 132 3.13 -11.31 -7.40
N THR A 133 1.97 -10.73 -7.21
CA THR A 133 1.13 -10.92 -6.02
C THR A 133 -0.26 -11.36 -6.45
N GLY A 134 -1.03 -11.97 -5.55
CA GLY A 134 -2.43 -12.27 -5.76
C GLY A 134 -3.24 -11.83 -4.55
N VAL A 135 -4.49 -11.45 -4.78
CA VAL A 135 -5.41 -10.99 -3.74
C VAL A 135 -6.73 -11.72 -3.89
N GLU A 136 -7.29 -12.15 -2.77
CA GLU A 136 -8.68 -12.58 -2.68
C GLU A 136 -9.29 -11.86 -1.49
N SER A 137 -10.43 -11.21 -1.69
CA SER A 137 -11.12 -10.46 -0.64
C SER A 137 -12.44 -11.12 -0.30
N ASP A 138 -12.86 -10.94 0.94
CA ASP A 138 -14.22 -11.29 1.39
C ASP A 138 -14.62 -12.74 1.16
N ALA A 139 -13.66 -13.66 1.23
CA ALA A 139 -13.94 -15.07 1.00
C ALA A 139 -14.70 -15.64 2.22
N PRO A 140 -15.96 -16.08 2.06
CA PRO A 140 -16.74 -16.55 3.20
C PRO A 140 -16.32 -17.98 3.58
N VAL A 141 -16.12 -18.20 4.88
CA VAL A 141 -15.87 -19.50 5.48
C VAL A 141 -16.80 -19.68 6.67
N ALA A 142 -17.69 -20.68 6.61
CA ALA A 142 -18.62 -20.99 7.68
C ALA A 142 -17.88 -21.31 8.99
N GLY A 143 -18.53 -21.07 10.13
CA GLY A 143 -17.97 -21.41 11.44
C GLY A 143 -17.68 -22.90 11.59
N GLY A 144 -16.53 -23.24 12.17
CA GLY A 144 -16.06 -24.61 12.34
C GLY A 144 -15.70 -25.34 11.04
N ALA A 145 -15.72 -24.65 9.89
CA ALA A 145 -15.45 -25.25 8.59
C ALA A 145 -14.02 -24.98 8.11
N GLU A 146 -13.54 -25.88 7.24
CA GLU A 146 -12.33 -25.68 6.46
C GLU A 146 -12.67 -25.34 5.01
N LYS A 147 -11.93 -24.41 4.43
CA LYS A 147 -12.05 -24.02 3.01
C LYS A 147 -10.68 -23.79 2.42
N THR A 148 -10.47 -24.27 1.19
CA THR A 148 -9.31 -23.87 0.39
C THR A 148 -9.72 -22.72 -0.53
N ILE A 149 -9.05 -21.58 -0.38
CA ILE A 149 -9.23 -20.40 -1.22
C ILE A 149 -8.08 -20.35 -2.22
N LYS A 150 -8.41 -20.29 -3.50
CA LYS A 150 -7.42 -20.16 -4.57
C LYS A 150 -7.15 -18.68 -4.81
N VAL A 151 -5.94 -18.22 -4.49
CA VAL A 151 -5.47 -16.87 -4.77
C VAL A 151 -4.64 -16.90 -6.06
N THR A 152 -5.07 -16.17 -7.09
CA THR A 152 -4.38 -16.14 -8.38
C THR A 152 -3.50 -14.89 -8.50
N GLY A 153 -2.30 -15.03 -9.04
CA GLY A 153 -1.40 -13.92 -9.30
C GLY A 153 -2.00 -12.91 -10.28
N LEU A 154 -1.83 -11.63 -10.00
CA LEU A 154 -2.39 -10.52 -10.79
C LEU A 154 -1.80 -10.51 -12.20
N LYS A 155 -0.49 -10.78 -12.34
CA LYS A 155 0.22 -10.79 -13.62
C LYS A 155 0.59 -12.22 -14.02
N ALA A 156 0.55 -12.48 -15.32
CA ALA A 156 1.09 -13.71 -15.87
C ALA A 156 2.62 -13.69 -15.77
N ASP A 157 3.21 -14.87 -15.57
CA ASP A 157 4.64 -15.10 -15.56
C ASP A 157 4.92 -16.28 -16.49
N SER A 158 4.89 -16.01 -17.79
CA SER A 158 5.02 -17.03 -18.85
C SER A 158 6.33 -17.82 -18.80
N SER A 159 7.36 -17.27 -18.16
CA SER A 159 8.65 -17.94 -17.95
C SER A 159 8.65 -18.86 -16.74
N HIS A 160 7.54 -18.94 -16.01
CA HIS A 160 7.38 -19.67 -14.75
C HIS A 160 8.51 -19.37 -13.76
N THR A 161 8.88 -18.10 -13.66
CA THR A 161 9.93 -17.57 -12.77
C THR A 161 9.58 -17.76 -11.30
N ALA A 162 8.32 -17.61 -10.92
CA ALA A 162 7.85 -17.84 -9.56
C ALA A 162 8.05 -19.31 -9.16
N LYS A 163 8.83 -19.54 -8.09
CA LYS A 163 9.14 -20.88 -7.57
C LYS A 163 8.52 -21.14 -6.21
N LYS A 164 8.23 -20.08 -5.45
CA LYS A 164 7.66 -20.14 -4.12
C LYS A 164 6.51 -19.16 -4.00
N CYS A 165 5.72 -19.35 -2.96
CA CYS A 165 4.57 -18.52 -2.65
C CYS A 165 4.55 -18.28 -1.15
N ARG A 166 4.14 -17.08 -0.74
CA ARG A 166 4.15 -16.63 0.65
C ARG A 166 2.82 -15.98 0.95
N LEU A 167 2.19 -16.41 2.03
CA LEU A 167 1.03 -15.72 2.57
C LEU A 167 1.53 -14.49 3.33
N SER A 168 1.30 -13.30 2.80
CA SER A 168 1.76 -12.03 3.36
C SER A 168 0.72 -11.36 4.24
N LEU A 169 -0.56 -11.55 3.91
CA LEU A 169 -1.71 -11.08 4.69
C LEU A 169 -2.79 -12.16 4.67
N ALA A 170 -3.42 -12.38 5.80
CA ALA A 170 -4.69 -13.07 5.92
C ALA A 170 -5.46 -12.48 7.10
N THR A 171 -6.40 -11.58 6.81
CA THR A 171 -7.27 -11.01 7.83
C THR A 171 -8.57 -11.80 7.90
N LYS A 172 -9.22 -11.73 9.06
CA LYS A 172 -10.52 -12.32 9.33
C LYS A 172 -11.44 -11.21 9.81
N SER A 173 -12.65 -11.15 9.27
CA SER A 173 -13.70 -10.23 9.68
C SER A 173 -15.02 -10.97 9.87
N ASP A 174 -15.85 -10.52 10.80
CA ASP A 174 -17.21 -11.05 11.00
C ASP A 174 -18.21 -10.47 9.98
N SER A 175 -17.82 -9.40 9.29
CA SER A 175 -18.57 -8.75 8.22
C SER A 175 -17.79 -8.75 6.91
N LYS A 176 -18.53 -8.66 5.81
CA LYS A 176 -17.95 -8.43 4.49
C LYS A 176 -17.54 -6.96 4.37
N ASP A 177 -16.39 -6.68 3.78
CA ASP A 177 -15.93 -5.32 3.46
C ASP A 177 -16.58 -4.78 2.15
#